data_AF-A0A7G2D5N7-F1
#
_entry.id   AF-A0A7G2D5N7-F1
#
_cell.length_a   1.000
_cell.length_b   1.000
_cell.length_c   1.000
_cell.angle_alpha   90.00
_cell.angle_beta   90.00
_cell.angle_gamma   90.00
#
_symmetry.space_group_name_H-M   'P 1'
#
loop_
_entity.id
_entity.type
_entity.pdbx_description
1 polymer ?
#
loop_
_entity_poly.entity_id
_entity_poly.type
_entity_poly.pdbx_seq_one_letter_code
_entity_poly.pdbx_strand_id
1 'polypeptide(L)'
;MICIKVKTLTREIAALAEGLGLNAVTEYRTPDGTRIDIAILRDGRKLLAIELEASFKWFPQRLLYDVVKAHRAGFPELWVVSNFNSKPGWILSYAAEIGITLRILKEKEVLEKLKARLARL
;
A
#
# COMPACT_ATOMS: atom_id res chain seq x y z
N MET A 1 2.24 -5.41 21.91
CA MET A 1 2.03 -5.49 20.44
C MET A 1 1.73 -4.07 19.96
N ILE A 2 2.58 -3.47 19.13
CA ILE A 2 2.45 -2.05 18.75
C ILE A 2 1.67 -1.96 17.43
N CYS A 3 0.39 -1.60 17.52
CA CYS A 3 -0.41 -1.29 16.34
C CYS A 3 0.08 0.02 15.70
N ILE A 4 -0.04 0.11 14.38
CA ILE A 4 0.31 1.34 13.64
C ILE A 4 -0.69 2.46 13.94
N LYS A 5 -0.25 3.73 13.89
CA LYS A 5 -1.13 4.90 14.01
C LYS A 5 -1.77 5.23 12.67
N VAL A 6 -2.76 4.44 12.24
CA VAL A 6 -3.40 4.52 10.91
C VAL A 6 -3.72 5.97 10.49
N LYS A 7 -4.51 6.70 11.28
CA LYS A 7 -4.93 8.08 10.93
C LYS A 7 -3.74 9.05 10.75
N THR A 8 -2.74 8.96 11.62
CA THR A 8 -1.53 9.79 11.52
C THR A 8 -0.75 9.44 10.27
N LEU A 9 -0.53 8.15 10.04
CA LEU A 9 0.24 7.66 8.91
C LEU A 9 -0.43 7.96 7.56
N THR A 10 -1.77 7.86 7.48
CA THR A 10 -2.53 8.28 6.30
C THR A 10 -2.27 9.74 5.95
N ARG A 11 -2.33 10.64 6.95
CA ARG A 11 -2.09 12.07 6.75
C ARG A 11 -0.66 12.36 6.32
N GLU A 12 0.32 11.71 6.94
CA GLU A 12 1.75 11.91 6.63
C GLU A 12 2.10 11.41 5.23
N ILE A 13 1.59 10.24 4.83
CA ILE A 13 1.78 9.69 3.49
C ILE A 13 1.15 10.60 2.43
N ALA A 14 -0.10 11.04 2.65
CA ALA A 14 -0.79 11.92 1.71
C ALA A 14 -0.06 13.26 1.55
N ALA A 15 0.29 13.91 2.66
CA ALA A 15 1.02 15.17 2.64
C ALA A 15 2.40 15.05 1.96
N LEU A 16 3.12 13.95 2.19
CA LEU A 16 4.40 13.70 1.52
C LEU A 16 4.24 13.56 0.00
N ALA A 17 3.24 12.81 -0.46
CA ALA A 17 2.98 12.62 -1.88
C ALA A 17 2.53 13.94 -2.56
N GLU A 18 1.63 14.69 -1.92
CA GLU A 18 1.18 16.01 -2.38
C GLU A 18 2.34 17.01 -2.46
N GLY A 19 3.22 17.04 -1.45
CA GLY A 19 4.42 17.87 -1.45
C GLY A 19 5.43 17.56 -2.56
N LEU A 20 5.29 16.40 -3.22
CA LEU A 20 6.09 15.99 -4.39
C LEU A 20 5.32 16.14 -5.71
N GLY A 21 4.16 16.81 -5.70
CA GLY A 21 3.35 17.05 -6.90
C GLY A 21 2.58 15.82 -7.39
N LEU A 22 2.36 14.82 -6.52
CA LEU A 22 1.55 13.63 -6.82
C LEU A 22 0.17 13.76 -6.19
N ASN A 23 -0.81 13.06 -6.76
CA ASN A 23 -2.15 13.01 -6.21
C ASN A 23 -2.28 11.79 -5.28
N ALA A 24 -2.53 12.03 -3.99
CA ALA A 24 -2.82 10.98 -3.01
C ALA A 24 -4.31 10.94 -2.68
N VAL A 25 -5.00 9.90 -3.11
CA VAL A 25 -6.43 9.69 -2.83
C VAL A 25 -6.57 8.73 -1.66
N THR A 26 -7.06 9.23 -0.53
CA THR A 26 -7.37 8.41 0.64
C THR A 26 -8.71 7.69 0.45
N GLU A 27 -8.85 6.50 1.02
CA GLU A 27 -10.04 5.65 0.88
C GLU A 27 -10.49 5.45 -0.57
N TYR A 28 -9.52 5.27 -1.48
CA TYR A 28 -9.74 5.10 -2.90
C TYR A 28 -10.69 3.92 -3.18
N ARG A 29 -11.81 4.21 -3.85
CA ARG A 29 -12.76 3.19 -4.30
C ARG A 29 -12.35 2.62 -5.64
N THR A 30 -12.18 1.30 -5.69
CA THR A 30 -11.88 0.58 -6.92
C THR A 30 -13.15 0.45 -7.78
N PRO A 31 -13.02 0.20 -9.09
CA PRO A 31 -14.18 0.02 -9.97
C PRO A 31 -15.14 -1.10 -9.54
N ASP A 32 -14.64 -2.13 -8.85
CA ASP A 32 -15.45 -3.21 -8.29
C ASP A 32 -15.93 -2.95 -6.84
N GLY A 33 -15.83 -1.70 -6.35
CA GLY A 33 -16.43 -1.25 -5.10
C GLY A 33 -15.59 -1.50 -3.84
N THR A 34 -14.43 -2.12 -3.96
CA THR A 34 -13.50 -2.31 -2.83
C THR A 34 -12.79 -1.00 -2.47
N ARG A 35 -12.11 -0.97 -1.32
CA ARG A 35 -11.36 0.20 -0.85
C ARG A 35 -9.88 -0.11 -0.75
N ILE A 36 -9.06 0.77 -1.31
CA ILE A 36 -7.62 0.88 -1.02
C ILE A 36 -7.42 2.05 -0.07
N ASP A 37 -6.67 1.87 1.01
CA ASP A 37 -6.54 2.92 2.03
C ASP A 37 -5.91 4.20 1.47
N ILE A 38 -4.88 4.09 0.61
CA ILE A 38 -4.27 5.22 -0.08
C ILE A 38 -3.84 4.82 -1.50
N ALA A 39 -4.25 5.59 -2.50
CA ALA A 39 -3.79 5.47 -3.87
C ALA A 39 -2.91 6.67 -4.25
N ILE A 40 -1.70 6.42 -4.74
CA ILE A 40 -0.82 7.46 -5.30
C ILE A 40 -0.90 7.42 -6.82
N LEU A 41 -1.22 8.58 -7.39
CA LEU A 41 -1.47 8.79 -8.81
C LEU A 41 -0.61 9.94 -9.36
N ARG A 42 -0.31 9.88 -10.66
CA ARG A 42 0.24 11.02 -11.44
C ARG A 42 -0.50 11.09 -12.76
N ASP A 43 -1.15 12.21 -13.05
CA ASP A 43 -1.88 12.43 -14.32
C ASP A 43 -2.84 11.28 -14.67
N GLY A 44 -3.57 10.77 -13.68
CA GLY A 44 -4.49 9.64 -13.82
C GLY A 44 -3.82 8.25 -13.87
N ARG A 45 -2.49 8.17 -14.00
CA ARG A 45 -1.73 6.91 -13.92
C ARG A 45 -1.64 6.43 -12.47
N LYS A 46 -1.93 5.15 -12.27
CA LYS A 46 -1.81 4.44 -10.98
C LYS A 46 -0.37 4.05 -10.73
N LEU A 47 0.22 4.58 -9.65
CA LEU A 47 1.64 4.37 -9.34
C LEU A 47 1.83 3.37 -8.20
N LEU A 48 1.12 3.58 -7.09
CA LEU A 48 1.28 2.81 -5.87
C LEU A 48 -0.03 2.73 -5.10
N ALA A 49 -0.43 1.52 -4.71
CA ALA A 49 -1.46 1.29 -3.70
C ALA A 49 -0.80 1.07 -2.33
N ILE A 50 -1.40 1.58 -1.26
CA ILE A 50 -0.93 1.40 0.11
C ILE A 50 -2.09 0.93 0.99
N GLU A 51 -1.86 -0.13 1.77
CA GLU A 51 -2.78 -0.67 2.78
C GLU A 51 -2.17 -0.56 4.17
N LEU A 52 -2.95 -0.07 5.14
CA LEU A 52 -2.52 0.15 6.52
C LEU A 52 -3.05 -0.95 7.43
N GLU A 53 -2.27 -2.02 7.56
CA GLU A 53 -2.65 -3.24 8.26
C GLU A 53 -2.37 -3.19 9.77
N ALA A 54 -3.33 -2.66 10.53
CA ALA A 54 -3.27 -2.50 11.99
C ALA A 54 -3.73 -3.72 12.82
N SER A 55 -4.15 -4.82 12.17
CA SER A 55 -4.56 -6.06 12.84
C SER A 55 -3.81 -7.28 12.29
N PHE A 56 -3.35 -8.16 13.18
CA PHE A 56 -2.69 -9.42 12.80
C PHE A 56 -3.69 -10.53 12.43
N LYS A 57 -4.97 -10.34 12.78
CA LYS A 57 -6.01 -11.34 12.50
C LYS A 57 -6.13 -11.54 11.00
N TRP A 58 -6.02 -12.80 10.58
CA TRP A 58 -6.13 -13.20 9.18
C TRP A 58 -5.12 -12.52 8.25
N PHE A 59 -3.95 -12.15 8.76
CA PHE A 59 -2.97 -11.38 7.99
C PHE A 59 -2.64 -12.02 6.62
N PRO A 60 -2.38 -13.34 6.50
CA PRO A 60 -2.14 -13.94 5.18
C PRO A 60 -3.33 -13.79 4.22
N GLN A 61 -4.56 -13.97 4.70
CA GLN A 61 -5.76 -13.83 3.87
C GLN A 61 -5.98 -12.37 3.45
N ARG A 62 -5.73 -11.42 4.34
CA ARG A 62 -5.81 -9.98 4.04
C ARG A 62 -4.74 -9.56 3.04
N LEU A 63 -3.51 -10.04 3.23
CA LEU A 63 -2.41 -9.80 2.29
C LEU A 63 -2.75 -10.32 0.88
N LEU A 64 -3.29 -11.53 0.76
CA LEU A 64 -3.74 -12.08 -0.52
C LEU A 64 -4.87 -11.23 -1.12
N TYR A 65 -5.85 -10.84 -0.31
CA TYR A 65 -6.95 -9.98 -0.73
C TYR A 65 -6.46 -8.63 -1.25
N ASP A 66 -5.52 -8.00 -0.55
CA ASP A 66 -4.94 -6.71 -0.94
C ASP A 66 -4.16 -6.81 -2.26
N VAL A 67 -3.40 -7.89 -2.44
CA VAL A 67 -2.71 -8.18 -3.71
C VAL A 67 -3.70 -8.28 -4.88
N VAL A 68 -4.76 -9.07 -4.73
CA VAL A 68 -5.78 -9.24 -5.79
C VAL A 68 -6.53 -7.93 -6.04
N LYS A 69 -6.86 -7.19 -4.99
CA LYS A 69 -7.52 -5.88 -5.05
C LYS A 69 -6.67 -4.88 -5.82
N ALA A 70 -5.38 -4.74 -5.49
CA ALA A 70 -4.47 -3.85 -6.18
C ALA A 70 -4.30 -4.22 -7.65
N HIS A 71 -4.15 -5.52 -7.96
CA HIS A 71 -4.07 -6.03 -9.32
C HIS A 71 -5.30 -5.69 -10.15
N ARG A 72 -6.51 -6.02 -9.65
CA ARG A 72 -7.77 -5.73 -10.35
C ARG A 72 -8.02 -4.24 -10.51
N ALA A 73 -7.57 -3.44 -9.54
CA ALA A 73 -7.60 -1.99 -9.62
C ALA A 73 -6.53 -1.43 -10.58
N GLY A 74 -5.64 -2.24 -11.14
CA GLY A 74 -4.63 -1.82 -12.13
C GLY A 74 -3.44 -1.07 -11.55
N PHE A 75 -3.12 -1.27 -10.26
CA PHE A 75 -1.88 -0.76 -9.68
C PHE A 75 -0.73 -1.72 -9.99
N PRO A 76 0.47 -1.21 -10.33
CA PRO A 76 1.64 -2.07 -10.57
C PRO A 76 2.41 -2.44 -9.28
N GLU A 77 2.18 -1.70 -8.19
CA GLU A 77 2.89 -1.83 -6.93
C GLU A 77 1.92 -1.70 -5.75
N LEU A 78 2.11 -2.56 -4.74
CA LEU A 78 1.35 -2.56 -3.50
C LEU A 78 2.30 -2.54 -2.30
N TRP A 79 2.11 -1.57 -1.41
CA TRP A 79 2.77 -1.54 -0.11
C TRP A 79 1.77 -1.86 0.99
N VAL A 80 2.07 -2.86 1.80
CA VAL A 80 1.31 -3.19 3.01
C VAL A 80 2.13 -2.73 4.21
N VAL A 81 1.63 -1.75 4.95
CA VAL A 81 2.31 -1.24 6.15
C VAL A 81 1.77 -1.96 7.36
N SER A 82 2.65 -2.66 8.07
CA SER A 82 2.26 -3.38 9.27
C SER A 82 3.44 -3.61 10.21
N ASN A 83 3.22 -3.44 11.51
CA ASN A 83 4.23 -3.77 12.52
C ASN A 83 4.31 -5.28 12.83
N PHE A 84 3.38 -6.09 12.34
CA PHE A 84 3.42 -7.55 12.55
C PHE A 84 4.55 -8.19 11.74
N ASN A 85 5.18 -9.21 12.32
CA ASN A 85 6.15 -10.04 11.61
C ASN A 85 5.39 -11.14 10.87
N SER A 86 4.86 -10.80 9.71
CA SER A 86 4.20 -11.75 8.82
C SER A 86 5.19 -12.34 7.84
N LYS A 87 5.12 -13.65 7.65
CA LYS A 87 5.80 -14.33 6.54
C LYS A 87 4.80 -14.36 5.38
N PRO A 88 5.05 -13.66 4.26
CA PRO A 88 4.11 -13.64 3.14
C PRO A 88 3.97 -15.01 2.45
N GLY A 89 4.97 -15.90 2.60
CA GLY A 89 4.92 -17.25 2.03
C GLY A 89 4.71 -17.20 0.52
N TRP A 90 3.83 -18.08 0.01
CA TRP A 90 3.51 -18.17 -1.42
C TRP A 90 2.84 -16.91 -1.99
N ILE A 91 2.28 -16.04 -1.14
CA ILE A 91 1.60 -14.81 -1.58
C ILE A 91 2.59 -13.85 -2.25
N LEU A 92 3.87 -13.85 -1.84
CA LEU A 92 4.90 -13.04 -2.48
C LEU A 92 5.13 -13.47 -3.94
N SER A 93 5.27 -14.77 -4.17
CA SER A 93 5.44 -15.34 -5.51
C SER A 93 4.20 -15.12 -6.36
N TYR A 94 3.02 -15.32 -5.78
CA TYR A 94 1.74 -15.09 -6.47
C TYR A 94 1.55 -13.62 -6.87
N ALA A 95 1.92 -12.68 -5.99
CA ALA A 95 1.87 -11.25 -6.32
C ALA A 95 2.74 -10.94 -7.55
N ALA A 96 3.97 -11.48 -7.59
CA ALA A 96 4.86 -11.31 -8.73
C ALA A 96 4.30 -11.95 -10.01
N GLU A 97 3.72 -13.16 -9.92
CA GLU A 97 3.11 -13.87 -11.05
C GLU A 97 2.00 -13.05 -11.71
N ILE A 98 1.17 -12.35 -10.92
CA ILE A 98 0.09 -11.50 -11.43
C ILE A 98 0.55 -10.05 -11.72
N GLY A 99 1.86 -9.77 -11.66
CA GLY A 99 2.42 -8.46 -12.03
C GLY A 99 2.35 -7.38 -10.94
N ILE A 100 2.21 -7.76 -9.66
CA ILE A 100 2.26 -6.86 -8.51
C ILE A 100 3.62 -6.92 -7.83
N THR A 101 4.30 -5.77 -7.78
CA THR A 101 5.43 -5.59 -6.86
C THR A 101 4.90 -5.41 -5.45
N LEU A 102 4.94 -6.45 -4.62
CA LEU A 102 4.52 -6.41 -3.22
C LEU A 102 5.67 -6.03 -2.29
N ARG A 103 5.45 -5.05 -1.40
CA ARG A 103 6.33 -4.75 -0.27
C ARG A 103 5.55 -4.75 1.04
N ILE A 104 6.11 -5.39 2.08
CA ILE A 104 5.59 -5.29 3.44
C ILE A 104 6.57 -4.45 4.25
N LEU A 105 6.10 -3.33 4.79
CA LEU A 105 6.94 -2.32 5.45
C LEU A 105 6.52 -2.12 6.91
N LYS A 106 7.49 -1.76 7.77
CA LYS A 106 7.16 -1.29 9.12
C LYS A 106 6.74 0.18 9.09
N GLU A 107 5.94 0.58 10.07
CA GLU A 107 5.50 1.98 10.23
C GLU A 107 6.67 2.96 10.24
N LYS A 108 7.75 2.62 10.96
CA LYS A 108 8.94 3.47 11.08
C LYS A 108 9.71 3.66 9.76
N GLU A 109 9.47 2.83 8.75
CA GLU A 109 10.25 2.81 7.51
C GLU A 109 9.48 3.40 6.33
N VAL A 110 8.16 3.51 6.43
CA VAL A 110 7.31 3.80 5.26
C VAL A 110 7.58 5.18 4.67
N LEU A 111 7.70 6.23 5.51
CA LEU A 111 7.88 7.60 5.02
C LEU A 111 9.22 7.80 4.32
N GLU A 112 10.30 7.25 4.89
CA GLU A 112 11.64 7.31 4.28
C GLU A 112 11.67 6.57 2.94
N LYS A 113 11.15 5.34 2.91
CA LYS A 113 11.08 4.55 1.68
C LYS A 113 10.18 5.21 0.64
N LEU A 114 9.06 5.79 1.06
CA LEU A 114 8.14 6.48 0.17
C LEU A 114 8.84 7.68 -0.48
N LYS A 115 9.49 8.53 0.32
CA LYS A 115 10.27 9.66 -0.19
C LYS A 115 11.31 9.21 -1.23
N ALA A 116 12.08 8.17 -0.93
CA ALA A 116 13.09 7.64 -1.86
C ALA A 116 12.49 7.02 -3.13
N ARG A 117 11.33 6.36 -3.02
CA ARG A 117 10.62 5.74 -4.15
C ARG A 117 10.01 6.78 -5.09
N LEU A 118 9.44 7.84 -4.52
CA LEU A 118 8.77 8.90 -5.28
C LEU A 118 9.75 9.89 -5.92
N ALA A 119 10.93 10.12 -5.31
CA ALA A 119 11.98 10.94 -5.90
C ALA A 119 12.57 10.36 -7.21
N ARG A 120 12.26 9.11 -7.54
CA ARG A 120 12.73 8.41 -8.77
C ARG A 120 11.68 8.42 -9.89
N LEU A 121 10.55 9.09 -9.69
CA LEU A 121 9.43 9.17 -10.64
C LEU A 121 9.42 10.47 -11.43
#